data_AF-A0A1V9Z0G0-F1
#
_entry.id   AF-A0A1V9Z0G0-F1
#
_cell.length_a   1.000
_cell.length_b   1.000
_cell.length_c   1.000
_cell.angle_alpha   90.00
_cell.angle_beta   90.00
_cell.angle_gamma   90.00
#
_symmetry.space_group_name_H-M   'P 1'
#
loop_
_entity.id
_entity.type
_entity.pdbx_description
1 polymer ?
#
loop_
_entity_poly.entity_id
_entity_poly.type
_entity_poly.pdbx_seq_one_letter_code
_entity_poly.pdbx_strand_id
1 'polypeptide(L)'
;MTILPRTRTNFNTKDYATRCKQVGSNLGIPVIDLWTGMQGNQSEMIIDGLHLNTSGDNYVYNLLKLSIASNYPELARDNIALDLS
;
A
#
# COMPACT_ATOMS: atom_id res chain seq x y z
N MET A 1 11.62 -10.60 31.28
CA MET A 1 10.44 -10.60 30.41
C MET A 1 10.10 -9.16 30.10
N THR A 2 10.58 -8.64 28.98
CA THR A 2 10.38 -7.23 28.58
C THR A 2 9.00 -7.10 27.92
N ILE A 3 8.09 -6.36 28.54
CA ILE A 3 6.84 -5.92 27.93
C ILE A 3 7.24 -4.97 26.79
N LEU A 4 7.18 -5.41 25.53
CA LEU A 4 7.25 -4.49 24.40
C LEU A 4 6.06 -3.52 24.54
N PRO A 5 6.25 -2.21 24.36
CA PRO A 5 5.14 -1.27 24.42
C PRO A 5 4.06 -1.73 23.42
N ARG A 6 2.79 -1.71 23.83
CA ARG A 6 1.59 -2.04 23.01
C ARG A 6 1.37 -1.03 21.87
N THR A 7 2.43 -0.61 21.19
CA THR A 7 2.39 0.44 20.16
C THR A 7 2.33 -0.13 18.73
N ARG A 8 2.64 -1.43 18.55
CA ARG A 8 2.62 -2.13 17.26
C ARG A 8 1.32 -2.93 17.07
N THR A 9 0.20 -2.25 16.91
CA THR A 9 -1.12 -2.87 16.71
C THR A 9 -1.73 -2.42 15.38
N ASN A 10 -2.59 -3.26 14.78
CA ASN A 10 -3.34 -2.88 13.58
C ASN A 10 -4.21 -1.62 13.83
N PHE A 11 -4.68 -1.43 15.06
CA PHE A 11 -5.41 -0.21 15.47
C PHE A 11 -4.53 1.04 15.35
N ASN A 12 -3.31 1.02 15.90
CA ASN A 12 -2.40 2.16 15.78
C ASN A 12 -1.94 2.39 14.33
N THR A 13 -1.79 1.33 13.53
CA THR A 13 -1.46 1.45 12.10
C THR A 13 -2.50 2.25 11.33
N LYS A 14 -3.78 2.23 11.75
CA LYS A 14 -4.84 3.06 11.16
C LYS A 14 -4.53 4.56 11.23
N ASP A 15 -4.02 5.01 12.37
CA ASP A 15 -3.72 6.43 12.60
C ASP A 15 -2.58 6.87 11.68
N TYR A 16 -1.55 6.03 11.54
CA TYR A 16 -0.47 6.27 10.57
C TYR A 16 -1.00 6.30 9.13
N ALA A 17 -1.82 5.34 8.71
CA ALA A 17 -2.42 5.32 7.38
C ALA A 17 -3.24 6.59 7.11
N THR A 18 -4.03 7.02 8.10
CA THR A 18 -4.83 8.26 8.04
C THR A 18 -3.94 9.48 7.85
N ARG A 19 -2.83 9.59 8.61
CA ARG A 19 -1.89 10.71 8.48
C ARG A 19 -1.13 10.68 7.15
N CYS A 20 -0.72 9.52 6.64
CA CYS A 20 -0.11 9.40 5.33
C CYS A 20 -1.03 9.91 4.21
N LYS A 21 -2.32 9.56 4.26
CA LYS A 21 -3.32 10.07 3.31
C LYS A 21 -3.45 11.60 3.38
N GLN A 22 -3.47 12.16 4.60
CA GLN A 22 -3.52 13.61 4.79
C GLN A 22 -2.29 14.31 4.21
N VAL A 23 -1.09 13.78 4.45
CA VAL A 23 0.15 14.32 3.89
C VAL A 23 0.14 14.25 2.36
N GLY A 24 -0.25 13.11 1.78
CA GLY A 24 -0.39 12.96 0.34
C GLY A 24 -1.35 13.98 -0.26
N SER A 25 -2.53 14.13 0.35
CA SER A 25 -3.52 15.13 -0.06
C SER A 25 -2.95 16.56 -0.02
N ASN A 26 -2.22 16.93 1.04
CA ASN A 26 -1.64 18.26 1.18
C ASN A 26 -0.55 18.55 0.12
N LEU A 27 0.15 17.50 -0.35
CA LEU A 27 1.20 17.60 -1.34
C LEU A 27 0.70 17.36 -2.78
N GLY A 28 -0.57 17.01 -2.97
CA GLY A 28 -1.09 16.60 -4.28
C GLY A 28 -0.51 15.28 -4.80
N ILE A 29 -0.10 14.38 -3.89
CA ILE A 29 0.45 13.07 -4.21
C ILE A 29 -0.59 11.98 -3.88
N PRO A 30 -0.95 11.10 -4.82
CA PRO A 30 -1.90 10.02 -4.58
C PRO A 30 -1.30 9.00 -3.61
N VAL A 31 -2.14 8.50 -2.69
CA VAL A 31 -1.76 7.52 -1.66
C VAL A 31 -2.67 6.32 -1.76
N ILE A 32 -2.08 5.12 -1.82
CA ILE A 32 -2.81 3.86 -1.77
C ILE A 32 -3.06 3.49 -0.30
N ASP A 33 -4.33 3.38 0.08
CA ASP A 33 -4.76 3.02 1.44
C ASP A 33 -4.84 1.50 1.62
N LEU A 34 -3.69 0.87 1.82
CA LEU A 34 -3.61 -0.58 2.10
C LEU A 34 -4.26 -0.95 3.43
N TRP A 35 -4.22 -0.07 4.43
CA TRP A 35 -4.82 -0.37 5.73
C TRP A 35 -6.31 -0.64 5.56
N THR A 36 -7.07 0.27 4.93
CA THR A 36 -8.50 0.07 4.72
C THR A 36 -8.76 -1.10 3.76
N GLY A 37 -8.00 -1.20 2.67
CA GLY A 37 -8.21 -2.22 1.63
C GLY A 37 -8.00 -3.66 2.08
N MET A 38 -7.16 -3.89 3.10
CA MET A 38 -6.84 -5.23 3.59
C MET A 38 -7.65 -5.65 4.83
N GLN A 39 -8.50 -4.78 5.40
CA GLN A 39 -9.26 -5.15 6.60
C GLN A 39 -10.20 -6.33 6.33
N GLY A 40 -10.11 -7.37 7.17
CA GLY A 40 -10.89 -8.60 7.05
C GLY A 40 -10.22 -9.70 6.22
N ASN A 41 -9.22 -9.35 5.41
CA ASN A 41 -8.53 -10.29 4.50
C ASN A 41 -7.07 -10.53 4.89
N GLN A 42 -6.62 -10.03 6.04
CA GLN A 42 -5.20 -10.07 6.41
C GLN A 42 -4.64 -11.49 6.47
N SER A 43 -5.41 -12.46 6.97
CA SER A 43 -4.98 -13.87 7.05
C SER A 43 -4.75 -14.52 5.68
N GLU A 44 -5.36 -13.97 4.62
CA GLU A 44 -5.20 -14.47 3.26
C GLU A 44 -4.04 -13.78 2.52
N MET A 45 -3.60 -12.62 3.01
CA MET A 45 -2.62 -11.76 2.33
C MET A 45 -1.27 -11.67 3.05
N ILE A 46 -1.16 -12.14 4.29
CA ILE A 46 0.02 -12.00 5.15
C ILE A 46 0.50 -13.37 5.61
N ILE A 47 1.80 -13.65 5.51
CA ILE A 47 2.37 -14.98 5.83
C ILE A 47 2.74 -15.17 7.31
N ASP A 48 3.24 -14.13 7.97
CA ASP A 48 3.82 -14.21 9.32
C ASP A 48 3.26 -13.16 10.30
N GLY A 49 2.11 -12.58 9.95
CA GLY A 49 1.51 -11.48 10.68
C GLY A 49 2.04 -10.09 10.31
N LEU A 50 3.02 -9.99 9.39
CA LEU A 50 3.47 -8.70 8.85
C LEU A 50 3.75 -8.71 7.34
N HIS A 51 4.52 -9.66 6.83
CA HIS A 51 4.95 -9.69 5.43
C HIS A 51 3.83 -10.21 4.52
N LEU A 52 3.72 -9.62 3.33
CA LEU A 52 2.79 -10.08 2.31
C LEU A 52 3.18 -11.50 1.86
N ASN A 53 2.17 -12.30 1.53
CA ASN A 53 2.35 -13.50 0.72
C ASN A 53 2.09 -13.17 -0.75
N THR A 54 2.12 -14.16 -1.64
CA THR A 54 1.86 -13.98 -3.07
C THR A 54 0.51 -13.32 -3.37
N SER A 55 -0.54 -13.61 -2.60
CA SER A 55 -1.86 -12.97 -2.76
C SER A 55 -1.80 -11.49 -2.39
N GLY A 56 -1.17 -11.17 -1.26
CA GLY A 56 -0.94 -9.79 -0.82
C GLY A 56 -0.09 -8.98 -1.79
N ASP A 57 0.99 -9.55 -2.32
CA ASP A 57 1.84 -8.89 -3.30
C ASP A 57 1.07 -8.58 -4.60
N ASN A 58 0.29 -9.54 -5.10
CA ASN A 58 -0.53 -9.33 -6.29
C ASN A 58 -1.60 -8.24 -6.08
N TYR A 59 -2.20 -8.19 -4.88
CA TYR A 59 -3.15 -7.14 -4.52
C TYR A 59 -2.49 -5.75 -4.56
N VAL A 60 -1.33 -5.59 -3.93
CA VAL A 60 -0.58 -4.32 -3.93
C VAL A 60 -0.12 -3.94 -5.34
N TYR A 61 0.39 -4.90 -6.12
CA TYR A 61 0.82 -4.68 -7.50
C TYR A 61 -0.32 -4.13 -8.37
N ASN A 62 -1.51 -4.72 -8.27
CA ASN A 62 -2.68 -4.27 -9.05
C ASN A 62 -3.12 -2.86 -8.64
N LEU A 63 -3.18 -2.56 -7.34
CA LEU A 63 -3.50 -1.21 -6.85
C LEU A 63 -2.48 -0.18 -7.32
N LEU A 64 -1.18 -0.51 -7.28
CA LEU A 64 -0.13 0.38 -7.73
C LEU A 64 -0.25 0.70 -9.22
N LYS A 65 -0.44 -0.34 -10.05
CA LYS A 65 -0.68 -0.15 -11.49
C LYS A 65 -1.87 0.77 -11.77
N LEU A 66 -3.00 0.53 -11.10
CA LEU A 66 -4.21 1.34 -11.28
C LEU A 66 -3.99 2.78 -10.82
N SER A 67 -3.31 2.99 -9.69
CA SER A 67 -2.98 4.31 -9.17
C SER A 67 -2.08 5.08 -10.13
N ILE A 68 -1.07 4.44 -10.70
CA ILE A 68 -0.18 5.05 -11.70
C ILE A 68 -0.99 5.40 -12.95
N ALA A 69 -1.72 4.45 -13.54
CA ALA A 69 -2.49 4.70 -14.76
C ALA A 69 -3.51 5.84 -14.60
N SER A 70 -4.11 6.01 -13.42
CA SER A 70 -5.11 7.04 -13.15
C SER A 70 -4.53 8.42 -12.83
N ASN A 71 -3.35 8.50 -12.21
CA ASN A 71 -2.80 9.76 -11.68
C ASN A 71 -1.54 10.24 -12.42
N TYR A 72 -0.80 9.31 -13.03
CA TYR A 72 0.46 9.51 -13.74
C TYR A 72 0.45 8.65 -15.03
N PRO A 73 -0.50 8.86 -15.95
CA PRO A 73 -0.69 8.00 -17.11
C PRO A 73 0.58 7.87 -17.97
N GLU A 74 1.43 8.89 -18.04
CA GLU A 74 2.72 8.88 -18.73
C GLU A 74 3.73 7.88 -18.14
N LEU A 75 3.55 7.49 -16.88
CA LEU A 75 4.36 6.47 -16.20
C LEU A 75 3.72 5.08 -16.23
N ALA A 76 2.54 4.92 -16.84
CA ALA A 76 1.94 3.61 -17.00
C ALA A 76 2.82 2.74 -17.93
N ARG A 77 2.95 1.45 -17.61
CA ARG A 77 3.77 0.50 -18.36
C ARG A 77 3.54 0.58 -19.88
N ASP A 78 2.27 0.70 -20.28
CA ASP A 78 1.88 0.70 -21.70
C ASP A 78 2.17 2.04 -22.41
N ASN A 79 2.50 3.08 -21.63
CA ASN A 79 2.75 4.44 -22.11
C ASN A 79 4.24 4.84 -22.00
N ILE A 80 5.09 3.99 -21.42
CA ILE A 80 6.54 4.19 -21.39
C ILE A 80 7.15 3.59 -22.66
N ALA A 81 8.02 4.34 -23.33
CA ALA A 81 8.77 3.83 -24.47
C ALA A 81 9.74 2.72 -24.03
N LEU A 82 9.75 1.61 -24.76
CA LEU A 82 10.77 0.58 -24.58
C LEU A 82 12.09 1.11 -25.13
N ASP A 83 13.07 1.25 -24.26
CA ASP A 83 14.46 1.44 -24.67
C ASP A 83 14.99 0.10 -25.19
N LEU A 84 15.27 0.05 -26.50
CA LEU A 84 15.81 -1.12 -27.20
C LEU A 84 17.28 -0.90 -27.61
N SER A 85 17.96 0.09 -27.02
CA SER A 85 19.36 0.42 -27.31
C SER A 85 20.38 -0.54 -26.69
#